data_AF-A0A948SVX9-F1
#
_entry.id   AF-A0A948SVX9-F1
#
_cell.length_a   1.000
_cell.length_b   1.000
_cell.length_c   1.000
_cell.angle_alpha   90.00
_cell.angle_beta   90.00
_cell.angle_gamma   90.00
#
_symmetry.space_group_name_H-M   'P 1'
#
loop_
_entity.id
_entity.type
_entity.pdbx_description
1 polymer ?
#
loop_
_entity_poly.entity_id
_entity_poly.type
_entity_poly.pdbx_seq_one_letter_code
_entity_poly.pdbx_strand_id
1 'polypeptide(L)'
;MHPIEHLRYLARAGYADAPELVSETASALRHLGADPANLLLTCRRIVEKHPTCGPLWWLCAELLTALEPRDTLRRCVDAVREDSTPVHLAGHLATRFPDGGTLVVNGWSWEIAVALV
;
A
#
# COMPACT_ATOMS: atom_id res chain seq x y z
N MET A 1 -21.31 -3.91 1.47
CA MET A 1 -20.77 -3.88 0.09
C MET A 1 -20.23 -5.27 -0.22
N HIS A 2 -20.50 -5.84 -1.40
CA HIS A 2 -19.96 -7.16 -1.76
C HIS A 2 -18.43 -7.08 -2.01
N PRO A 3 -17.61 -8.10 -1.66
CA PRO A 3 -16.15 -8.00 -1.78
C PRO A 3 -15.65 -7.63 -3.18
N ILE A 4 -16.27 -8.19 -4.23
CA ILE A 4 -15.93 -7.86 -5.63
C ILE A 4 -16.34 -6.42 -6.01
N GLU A 5 -17.43 -5.90 -5.44
CA GLU A 5 -17.84 -4.51 -5.68
C GLU A 5 -16.86 -3.54 -5.01
N HIS A 6 -16.37 -3.89 -3.82
CA HIS A 6 -15.37 -3.11 -3.12
C HIS A 6 -14.05 -3.03 -3.90
N LEU A 7 -13.56 -4.16 -4.42
CA LEU A 7 -12.38 -4.16 -5.30
C LEU A 7 -12.59 -3.33 -6.58
N ARG A 8 -13.80 -3.36 -7.14
CA ARG A 8 -14.15 -2.53 -8.31
C ARG A 8 -14.20 -1.04 -8.00
N TYR A 9 -14.55 -0.67 -6.77
CA TYR A 9 -14.49 0.70 -6.30
C TYR A 9 -13.03 1.15 -6.13
N LEU A 10 -12.21 0.38 -5.43
CA LEU A 10 -10.80 0.69 -5.20
C LEU A 10 -10.02 0.82 -6.50
N ALA A 11 -10.29 -0.05 -7.47
CA ALA A 11 -9.70 0.01 -8.82
C ALA A 11 -10.03 1.30 -9.61
N ARG A 12 -10.99 2.10 -9.14
CA ARG A 12 -11.37 3.40 -9.72
C ARG A 12 -10.98 4.57 -8.84
N ALA A 13 -10.60 4.33 -7.58
CA ALA A 13 -10.08 5.36 -6.71
C ALA A 13 -8.80 5.94 -7.35
N GLY A 14 -8.73 7.27 -7.42
CA GLY A 14 -7.56 8.00 -7.92
C GLY A 14 -6.39 7.95 -6.93
N TYR A 15 -5.65 9.05 -6.81
CA TYR A 15 -4.61 9.20 -5.77
C TYR A 15 -5.22 9.05 -4.37
N ALA A 16 -5.15 7.83 -3.82
CA ALA A 16 -5.42 7.52 -2.43
C ALA A 16 -4.08 7.25 -1.75
N ASP A 17 -3.98 7.55 -0.45
CA ASP A 17 -2.78 7.27 0.32
C ASP A 17 -2.52 5.76 0.31
N ALA A 18 -1.28 5.36 0.02
CA ALA A 18 -0.93 3.96 -0.15
C ALA A 18 -1.31 3.08 1.06
N PRO A 19 -1.18 3.54 2.34
CA PRO A 19 -1.65 2.77 3.49
C PRO A 19 -3.16 2.51 3.52
N GLU A 20 -3.97 3.48 3.09
CA GLU A 20 -5.42 3.33 3.02
C GLU A 20 -5.81 2.37 1.89
N LEU A 21 -5.21 2.54 0.71
CA LEU A 21 -5.46 1.67 -0.44
C LEU A 21 -5.08 0.21 -0.15
N VAL A 22 -3.97 -0.02 0.56
CA VAL A 22 -3.56 -1.35 1.04
C VAL A 22 -4.55 -1.91 2.06
N SER A 23 -4.97 -1.10 3.04
CA SER A 23 -5.92 -1.49 4.08
C SER A 23 -7.25 -1.96 3.49
N GLU A 24 -7.83 -1.17 2.58
CA GLU A 24 -9.11 -1.47 1.95
C GLU A 24 -9.01 -2.67 1.00
N THR A 25 -7.91 -2.76 0.23
CA THR A 25 -7.66 -3.90 -0.65
C THR A 25 -7.53 -5.20 0.14
N ALA A 26 -6.75 -5.19 1.22
CA ALA A 26 -6.60 -6.35 2.10
C ALA A 26 -7.93 -6.73 2.76
N SER A 27 -8.74 -5.75 3.16
CA SER A 27 -10.09 -5.97 3.67
C SER A 27 -10.96 -6.69 2.64
N ALA A 28 -10.96 -6.24 1.39
CA ALA A 28 -11.74 -6.88 0.34
C ALA A 28 -11.25 -8.30 -0.01
N LEU A 29 -9.93 -8.50 -0.07
CA LEU A 29 -9.30 -9.81 -0.32
C LEU A 29 -9.59 -10.82 0.78
N ARG A 30 -9.68 -10.41 2.05
CA ARG A 30 -9.99 -11.28 3.19
C ARG A 30 -11.34 -12.00 3.05
N HIS A 31 -12.27 -11.37 2.35
CA HIS A 31 -13.62 -11.87 2.09
C HIS A 31 -13.74 -12.63 0.77
N LEU A 32 -12.68 -12.63 -0.07
CA LEU A 32 -12.60 -13.50 -1.23
C LEU A 32 -12.27 -14.92 -0.74
N GLY A 33 -13.03 -15.92 -1.22
CA GLY A 33 -12.82 -17.31 -0.84
C GLY A 33 -11.45 -17.87 -1.27
N ALA A 34 -11.10 -19.05 -0.75
CA ALA A 34 -9.77 -19.66 -0.88
C ALA A 34 -9.47 -20.32 -2.24
N ASP A 35 -10.10 -19.90 -3.34
CA ASP A 35 -9.76 -20.41 -4.67
C ASP A 35 -8.45 -19.76 -5.17
N PRO A 36 -7.35 -20.54 -5.35
CA PRO A 36 -6.06 -20.00 -5.75
C PRO A 36 -6.09 -19.32 -7.14
N ALA A 37 -6.90 -19.82 -8.07
CA ALA A 37 -6.98 -19.26 -9.42
C ALA A 37 -7.63 -17.87 -9.41
N ASN A 38 -8.73 -17.72 -8.66
CA ASN A 38 -9.39 -16.44 -8.48
C ASN A 38 -8.48 -15.44 -7.74
N LEU A 39 -7.71 -15.89 -6.75
CA LEU A 39 -6.74 -15.04 -6.04
C LEU A 39 -5.68 -14.48 -6.99
N LEU A 40 -5.06 -15.33 -7.81
CA LEU A 40 -4.07 -14.92 -8.80
C LEU A 40 -4.63 -13.87 -9.80
N LEU A 41 -5.80 -14.13 -10.36
CA LEU A 41 -6.45 -13.21 -11.29
C LEU A 41 -6.81 -11.88 -10.62
N THR A 42 -7.18 -11.91 -9.34
CA THR A 42 -7.51 -10.72 -8.57
C THR A 42 -6.27 -9.88 -8.29
N CYS A 43 -5.18 -10.49 -7.79
CA CYS A 43 -3.89 -9.84 -7.60
C CYS A 43 -3.36 -9.21 -8.89
N ARG A 44 -3.44 -9.93 -10.02
CA ARG A 44 -3.04 -9.37 -11.32
C ARG A 44 -3.83 -8.12 -11.68
N ARG A 45 -5.15 -8.14 -11.51
CA ARG A 45 -6.01 -6.98 -11.81
C ARG A 45 -5.72 -5.79 -10.91
N ILE A 46 -5.45 -6.02 -9.62
CA ILE A 46 -5.09 -4.95 -8.67
C ILE A 46 -3.82 -4.24 -9.17
N VAL A 47 -2.78 -5.02 -9.50
CA VAL A 47 -1.50 -4.51 -10.00
C VAL A 47 -1.64 -3.79 -11.34
N GLU A 48 -2.40 -4.34 -12.30
CA GLU A 48 -2.68 -3.72 -13.60
C GLU A 48 -3.38 -2.36 -13.45
N LYS A 49 -4.17 -2.17 -12.39
CA LYS A 49 -4.91 -0.92 -12.13
C LYS A 49 -4.11 0.11 -11.34
N HIS A 50 -3.18 -0.32 -10.49
CA HIS A 50 -2.33 0.55 -9.70
C HIS A 50 -0.84 0.27 -9.94
N PRO A 51 -0.35 0.44 -11.19
CA PRO A 51 0.99 0.01 -11.58
C PRO A 51 2.10 0.76 -10.83
N THR A 52 1.83 1.98 -10.37
CA THR A 52 2.78 2.82 -9.62
C THR A 52 2.67 2.67 -8.10
N CYS A 53 1.72 1.87 -7.59
CA CYS A 53 1.52 1.67 -6.16
C CYS A 53 2.37 0.49 -5.66
N GLY A 54 3.64 0.76 -5.32
CA GLY A 54 4.59 -0.25 -4.80
C GLY A 54 4.03 -1.10 -3.65
N PRO A 55 3.37 -0.53 -2.63
CA PRO A 55 2.79 -1.31 -1.54
C PRO A 55 1.74 -2.35 -1.96
N LEU A 56 0.96 -2.09 -3.01
CA LEU A 56 0.00 -3.08 -3.55
C LEU A 56 0.69 -4.22 -4.28
N TRP A 57 1.78 -3.94 -5.02
CA TRP A 57 2.61 -4.98 -5.60
C TRP A 57 3.17 -5.90 -4.52
N TRP A 58 3.70 -5.31 -3.45
CA TRP A 58 4.25 -6.07 -2.32
C TRP A 58 3.18 -6.91 -1.62
N LEU A 59 2.02 -6.34 -1.27
CA LEU A 59 0.88 -7.07 -0.70
C LEU A 59 0.48 -8.27 -1.56
N CYS A 60 0.35 -8.09 -2.88
CA CYS A 60 -0.04 -9.16 -3.79
C CYS A 60 1.01 -10.27 -3.86
N ALA A 61 2.31 -9.92 -3.88
CA ALA A 61 3.39 -10.90 -3.89
C ALA A 61 3.39 -11.74 -2.60
N GLU A 62 3.32 -11.10 -1.43
CA GLU A 62 3.25 -11.77 -0.13
C GLU A 62 2.06 -12.73 -0.08
N LEU A 63 0.87 -12.26 -0.48
CA LEU A 63 -0.36 -13.04 -0.44
C LEU A 63 -0.33 -14.27 -1.34
N LEU A 64 0.24 -14.16 -2.55
CA LEU A 64 0.31 -15.28 -3.49
C LEU A 64 1.27 -16.39 -3.04
N THR A 65 2.21 -16.07 -2.16
CA THR A 65 3.17 -17.03 -1.58
C THR A 65 2.82 -17.46 -0.16
N ALA A 66 1.71 -16.95 0.39
CA ALA A 66 1.33 -17.17 1.77
C ALA A 66 0.79 -18.58 2.01
N LEU A 67 1.30 -19.24 3.07
CA LEU A 67 0.68 -20.44 3.62
C LEU A 67 -0.63 -20.09 4.36
N GLU A 68 -0.65 -18.94 5.03
CA GLU A 68 -1.80 -18.42 5.78
C GLU A 68 -2.21 -17.05 5.22
N PRO A 69 -3.10 -17.01 4.21
CA PRO A 69 -3.47 -15.77 3.51
C PRO A 69 -4.05 -14.69 4.44
N ARG A 70 -4.90 -15.07 5.40
CA ARG A 70 -5.57 -14.11 6.29
C ARG A 70 -4.60 -13.42 7.24
N ASP A 71 -3.67 -14.16 7.82
CA ASP A 71 -2.64 -13.58 8.68
C ASP A 71 -1.65 -12.75 7.87
N THR A 72 -1.33 -13.18 6.65
CA THR A 72 -0.47 -12.41 5.74
C THR A 72 -1.09 -11.06 5.39
N LEU A 73 -2.37 -11.02 5.04
CA LEU A 73 -3.10 -9.77 4.79
C LEU A 73 -3.03 -8.82 6.00
N ARG A 74 -3.21 -9.34 7.22
CA ARG A 74 -3.11 -8.52 8.45
C ARG A 74 -1.70 -7.99 8.63
N ARG A 75 -0.68 -8.85 8.57
CA ARG A 75 0.73 -8.45 8.70
C ARG A 75 1.15 -7.39 7.69
N CYS A 76 0.72 -7.51 6.44
CA CYS A 76 1.04 -6.51 5.41
C CYS A 76 0.39 -5.16 5.69
N VAL A 77 -0.87 -5.15 6.15
CA VAL A 77 -1.54 -3.89 6.54
C VAL A 77 -0.83 -3.24 7.71
N ASP A 78 -0.48 -4.01 8.74
CA ASP A 78 0.23 -3.51 9.91
C ASP A 78 1.61 -2.94 9.50
N ALA A 79 2.37 -3.67 8.67
CA ALA A 79 3.68 -3.22 8.20
C ALA A 79 3.65 -1.90 7.40
N VAL A 80 2.64 -1.68 6.55
CA VAL A 80 2.52 -0.41 5.80
C VAL A 80 2.07 0.74 6.72
N ARG A 81 1.20 0.46 7.69
CA ARG A 81 0.75 1.48 8.65
C ARG A 81 1.84 1.89 9.64
N GLU A 82 2.69 0.95 10.01
CA GLU A 82 3.78 1.14 10.95
C GLU A 82 5.10 1.51 10.25
N ASP A 83 5.06 1.82 8.95
CA ASP A 83 6.24 2.21 8.19
C ASP A 83 6.87 3.50 8.77
N SER A 84 8.08 3.33 9.30
CA SER A 84 8.87 4.40 9.93
C SER A 84 9.68 5.23 8.94
N THR A 85 9.59 4.94 7.64
CA THR A 85 10.28 5.68 6.57
C THR A 85 10.09 7.19 6.67
N PRO A 86 8.87 7.74 6.90
CA PRO A 86 8.68 9.18 7.02
C PRO A 86 9.44 9.78 8.21
N VAL A 87 9.45 9.07 9.35
CA VAL A 87 10.15 9.49 10.58
C VAL A 87 11.66 9.52 10.35
N HIS A 88 12.20 8.46 9.73
CA HIS A 88 13.62 8.40 9.40
C HIS A 88 14.02 9.47 8.38
N LEU A 89 13.18 9.73 7.38
CA LEU A 89 13.41 10.77 6.39
C LEU A 89 13.42 12.15 7.06
N ALA A 90 12.44 12.47 7.90
CA ALA A 90 12.41 13.72 8.66
C ALA A 90 13.66 13.92 9.51
N GLY A 91 14.07 12.90 10.27
CA GLY A 91 15.29 12.95 11.08
C GLY A 91 16.56 13.14 10.24
N HIS A 92 16.64 12.50 9.08
CA HIS A 92 17.74 12.67 8.14
C HIS A 92 17.79 14.09 7.57
N LEU A 93 16.65 14.64 7.15
CA LEU A 93 16.55 16.00 6.62
C LEU A 93 16.92 17.04 7.68
N ALA A 94 16.45 16.89 8.92
CA ALA A 94 16.80 17.78 10.03
C ALA A 94 18.31 17.77 10.32
N THR A 95 18.95 16.59 10.22
CA THR A 95 20.41 16.47 10.39
C THR A 95 21.17 17.11 9.22
N ARG A 96 20.64 16.99 8.00
CA ARG A 96 21.31 17.47 6.78
C ARG A 96 21.13 18.96 6.52
N PHE A 97 20.01 19.54 6.97
CA PHE A 97 19.59 20.92 6.77
C PHE A 97 19.14 21.54 8.11
N PRO A 98 20.06 21.75 9.07
CA PRO A 98 19.71 22.21 10.43
C PRO A 98 19.07 23.60 10.46
N ASP A 99 19.44 24.47 9.51
CA ASP A 99 18.88 25.83 9.36
C ASP A 99 17.78 25.90 8.29
N GLY A 100 17.26 24.75 7.86
CA GLY A 100 16.37 24.62 6.70
C GLY A 100 17.12 24.52 5.37
N GLY A 101 16.38 24.18 4.32
CA GLY A 101 16.93 24.00 2.98
C GLY A 101 15.85 23.86 1.91
N THR A 102 16.26 23.99 0.65
CA THR A 102 15.36 23.76 -0.48
C THR A 102 15.52 22.33 -0.98
N LEU A 103 14.41 21.60 -1.07
CA LEU A 103 14.34 20.26 -1.62
C LEU A 103 13.57 20.27 -2.93
N VAL A 104 14.08 19.52 -3.91
CA VAL A 104 13.34 19.21 -5.13
C VAL A 104 12.88 17.76 -5.00
N VAL A 105 11.58 17.55 -5.07
CA VAL A 105 10.96 16.23 -5.02
C VAL A 105 10.43 15.87 -6.40
N ASN A 106 10.71 14.64 -6.85
CA ASN A 106 10.08 14.10 -8.06
C ASN A 106 8.88 13.23 -7.67
N GLY A 107 7.68 13.68 -8.06
CA GLY A 107 6.42 13.07 -7.62
C GLY A 107 6.00 13.55 -6.22
N TRP A 108 4.88 12.99 -5.75
CA TRP A 108 4.34 13.29 -4.41
C TRP A 108 3.82 12.00 -3.78
N SER A 109 4.21 11.73 -2.55
CA SER A 109 3.76 10.58 -1.78
C SER A 109 3.42 11.00 -0.35
N TRP A 110 2.62 10.17 0.33
CA TRP A 110 2.24 10.39 1.73
C TRP A 110 3.49 10.48 2.64
N GLU A 111 4.50 9.67 2.38
CA GLU A 111 5.72 9.62 3.17
C GLU A 111 6.52 10.92 3.08
N ILE A 112 6.56 11.52 1.88
CA ILE A 112 7.16 12.83 1.65
C ILE A 112 6.35 13.91 2.36
N ALA A 113 5.02 13.86 2.25
CA ALA A 113 4.14 14.83 2.91
C ALA A 113 4.34 14.84 4.43
N VAL A 114 4.44 13.66 5.06
CA VAL A 114 4.68 13.53 6.50
C VAL A 114 6.09 13.97 6.89
N ALA A 115 7.11 13.64 6.09
CA ALA A 115 8.50 13.92 6.44
C ALA A 115 8.90 15.41 6.32
N LEU A 116 8.13 16.22 5.60
CA LEU A 116 8.42 17.64 5.34
C LEU A 116 7.65 18.61 6.24
N VAL A 117 6.79 18.10 7.13
CA VAL A 117 6.06 18.88 8.14
C VAL A 117 6.84 18.90 9.44
#